data_AF-A0A367JFR5-F1
#
_entry.id   AF-A0A367JFR5-F1
#
_cell.length_a   1.000
_cell.length_b   1.000
_cell.length_c   1.000
_cell.angle_alpha   90.00
_cell.angle_beta   90.00
_cell.angle_gamma   90.00
#
_symmetry.space_group_name_H-M   'P 1'
#
loop_
_entity.id
_entity.type
_entity.pdbx_description
1 polymer ?
#
loop_
_entity_poly.entity_id
_entity_poly.type
_entity_poly.pdbx_seq_one_letter_code
_entity_poly.pdbx_strand_id
1 'polypeptide(L)'
;MSLLKRFSIPRSCYSTCSNVYSKPTDNRPIGYLKLPGLVPYEKGLQLQSYLVARRHRINQENANVPIADVICLLEHTPTYTAGRRMR
;
A
#
# COMPACT_ATOMS: atom_id res chain seq x y z
N MET A 1 23.24 -23.94 55.86
CA MET A 1 21.99 -24.47 55.26
C MET A 1 21.53 -23.48 54.19
N SER A 2 21.94 -23.72 52.94
CA SER A 2 21.75 -22.83 51.78
C SER A 2 20.37 -23.03 51.17
N LEU A 3 19.53 -21.99 51.18
CA LEU A 3 18.22 -21.95 50.53
C LEU A 3 18.39 -21.47 49.08
N LEU A 4 18.49 -22.42 48.14
CA LEU A 4 18.49 -22.14 46.71
C LEU A 4 17.10 -21.64 46.28
N LYS A 5 16.98 -20.33 46.05
CA LYS A 5 15.82 -19.71 45.38
C LYS A 5 15.76 -20.20 43.93
N ARG A 6 14.72 -20.95 43.59
CA ARG A 6 14.41 -21.33 42.20
C ARG A 6 13.92 -20.09 41.45
N PHE A 7 14.71 -19.59 40.51
CA PHE A 7 14.27 -18.58 39.55
C PHE A 7 13.36 -19.24 38.50
N SER A 8 12.09 -18.85 38.45
CA SER A 8 11.17 -19.22 37.38
C SER A 8 11.42 -18.34 36.16
N ILE A 9 11.83 -18.95 35.05
CA ILE A 9 12.01 -18.28 33.76
C ILE A 9 10.61 -17.90 33.21
N PRO A 10 10.34 -16.64 32.85
CA PRO A 10 9.08 -16.29 32.20
C PRO A 10 8.99 -16.96 30.83
N ARG A 11 7.86 -17.62 30.56
CA ARG A 11 7.55 -18.22 29.26
C ARG A 11 7.58 -17.12 28.19
N SER A 12 8.53 -17.22 27.27
CA SER A 12 8.52 -16.45 26.02
C SER A 12 7.23 -16.79 25.27
N CYS A 13 6.30 -15.83 25.19
CA CYS A 13 5.16 -15.93 24.29
C CYS A 13 5.69 -15.77 22.87
N TYR A 14 6.00 -16.88 22.22
CA TYR A 14 6.29 -16.89 20.79
C TYR A 14 5.07 -16.31 20.05
N SER A 15 5.21 -15.09 19.52
CA SER A 15 4.26 -14.52 18.56
C SER A 15 4.42 -15.28 17.26
N THR A 16 3.69 -16.37 17.10
CA THR A 16 3.57 -17.06 15.82
C THR A 16 2.80 -16.13 14.88
N CYS A 17 3.48 -15.55 13.89
CA CYS A 17 2.81 -14.88 12.78
C CYS A 17 2.01 -15.95 12.02
N SER A 18 0.72 -16.07 12.30
CA SER A 18 -0.18 -16.88 11.46
C SER A 18 -0.26 -16.19 10.10
N ASN A 19 0.27 -16.84 9.06
CA ASN A 19 0.04 -16.45 7.67
C ASN A 19 -1.46 -16.60 7.37
N VAL A 20 -2.24 -15.55 7.66
CA VAL A 20 -3.64 -15.47 7.24
C VAL A 20 -3.60 -15.21 5.74
N TYR A 21 -3.63 -16.29 4.96
CA TYR A 21 -3.77 -16.23 3.52
C TYR A 21 -5.21 -15.85 3.21
N SER A 22 -5.52 -14.54 3.24
CA SER A 22 -6.82 -14.04 2.82
C SER A 22 -6.95 -14.20 1.31
N LYS A 23 -7.99 -14.92 0.85
CA LYS A 23 -8.33 -14.95 -0.57
C LYS A 23 -8.54 -13.50 -1.07
N PRO A 24 -8.06 -13.14 -2.27
CA PRO A 24 -8.28 -11.81 -2.79
C PRO A 24 -9.78 -11.55 -2.90
N THR A 25 -10.23 -10.40 -2.41
CA THR A 25 -11.64 -9.98 -2.53
C THR A 25 -12.04 -9.79 -3.99
N ASP A 26 -11.05 -9.53 -4.85
CA ASP A 26 -11.20 -9.34 -6.29
C ASP A 26 -10.04 -10.00 -7.03
N ASN A 27 -10.35 -10.90 -7.96
CA ASN A 27 -9.38 -11.63 -8.78
C ASN A 27 -9.25 -11.04 -10.20
N ARG A 28 -9.84 -9.87 -10.46
CA ARG A 28 -9.73 -9.23 -11.77
C ARG A 28 -8.30 -8.74 -12.01
N PRO A 29 -7.82 -8.80 -13.27
CA PRO A 29 -6.48 -8.33 -13.58
C PRO A 29 -6.35 -6.83 -13.27
N ILE A 30 -5.33 -6.48 -12.49
CA ILE A 30 -4.96 -5.09 -12.26
C ILE A 30 -4.37 -4.54 -13.56
N GLY A 31 -4.87 -3.39 -14.01
CA GLY A 31 -4.33 -2.73 -15.20
C GLY A 31 -2.93 -2.17 -14.92
N TYR A 32 -2.00 -2.31 -15.86
CA TYR A 32 -0.68 -1.70 -15.76
C TYR A 32 -0.56 -0.57 -16.77
N LEU A 33 -0.17 0.61 -16.29
CA LEU A 33 0.15 1.77 -17.12
C LEU A 33 1.64 2.05 -17.00
N LYS A 34 2.41 1.70 -18.03
CA LYS A 34 3.84 2.02 -18.11
C LYS A 34 4.04 3.32 -18.88
N LEU A 35 4.58 4.33 -18.23
CA LEU A 35 4.95 5.60 -18.86
C LEU A 35 6.42 5.52 -19.29
N PRO A 36 6.72 5.63 -20.59
CA PRO A 36 8.10 5.58 -21.07
C PRO A 36 8.84 6.87 -20.73
N GLY A 37 10.10 6.73 -20.32
CA GLY A 37 11.00 7.86 -20.06
C GLY A 37 10.80 8.52 -18.69
N LEU A 38 11.52 9.63 -18.48
CA LEU A 38 11.49 10.38 -17.24
C LEU A 38 10.30 11.36 -17.23
N VAL A 39 9.47 11.25 -16.20
CA VAL A 39 8.30 12.09 -15.98
C VAL A 39 8.61 13.14 -14.92
N PRO A 40 8.42 14.44 -15.18
CA PRO A 40 8.54 15.47 -14.15
C PRO A 40 7.63 15.16 -12.95
N TYR A 41 8.14 15.30 -11.73
CA TYR A 41 7.43 14.90 -10.52
C TYR A 41 6.03 15.52 -10.39
N GLU A 42 5.91 16.81 -10.68
CA GLU A 42 4.64 17.53 -10.63
C GLU A 42 3.60 16.94 -11.60
N LYS A 43 4.03 16.53 -12.80
CA LYS A 43 3.14 15.88 -13.77
C LYS A 43 2.71 14.50 -13.30
N GLY A 44 3.62 13.73 -12.70
CA GLY A 44 3.29 12.45 -12.07
C GLY A 44 2.28 12.60 -10.93
N LEU A 45 2.41 13.66 -10.12
CA LEU A 45 1.47 13.96 -9.04
C LEU A 45 0.10 14.37 -9.59
N GLN A 46 0.05 15.23 -10.61
CA GLN A 46 -1.19 15.62 -11.29
C GLN A 46 -1.92 14.41 -11.86
N LEU A 47 -1.20 13.49 -12.50
CA LEU A 47 -1.75 12.23 -13.02
C LEU A 47 -2.36 11.38 -11.90
N GLN A 48 -1.65 11.22 -10.79
CA GLN A 48 -2.16 10.47 -9.64
C GLN A 48 -3.45 11.09 -9.08
N SER A 49 -3.46 12.40 -8.83
CA SER A 49 -4.66 13.12 -8.36
C SER A 49 -5.83 12.98 -9.32
N TYR A 50 -5.58 13.06 -10.63
CA TYR A 50 -6.59 12.85 -11.66
C TYR A 50 -7.18 11.44 -11.63
N LEU A 51 -6.34 10.40 -11.55
CA LEU A 51 -6.79 9.01 -11.51
C LEU A 51 -7.62 8.70 -10.26
N VAL A 52 -7.21 9.24 -9.10
CA VAL A 52 -7.98 9.13 -7.85
C VAL A 52 -9.32 9.85 -7.97
N ALA A 53 -9.34 11.09 -8.45
CA ALA A 53 -10.58 11.84 -8.65
C ALA A 53 -11.53 11.12 -9.64
N ARG A 54 -10.99 10.58 -10.73
CA ARG A 54 -11.73 9.76 -11.69
C ARG A 54 -12.33 8.52 -11.01
N ARG A 55 -11.57 7.82 -10.16
CA ARG A 55 -12.09 6.65 -9.44
C ARG A 55 -13.22 7.02 -8.50
N HIS A 56 -13.10 8.12 -7.75
CA HIS A 56 -14.17 8.61 -6.89
C HIS A 56 -15.44 8.94 -7.67
N ARG A 57 -15.32 9.64 -8.80
CA ARG A 57 -16.48 9.99 -9.64
C ARG A 57 -17.22 8.74 -10.13
N ILE A 58 -16.50 7.75 -10.65
CA ILE A 58 -17.15 6.53 -11.16
C ILE A 58 -17.77 5.73 -10.01
N ASN A 59 -17.12 5.65 -8.84
CA ASN A 59 -17.70 5.01 -7.66
C ASN A 59 -19.01 5.70 -7.20
N GLN A 60 -19.13 7.02 -7.36
CA GLN A 60 -20.36 7.77 -7.04
C GLN A 60 -21.47 7.54 -8.07
N GLU A 61 -21.14 7.55 -9.37
CA GLU A 61 -22.11 7.44 -10.46
C GLU A 61 -22.58 6.00 -10.72
N ASN A 62 -21.71 5.00 -10.50
CA ASN A 62 -21.93 3.62 -10.93
C ASN A 62 -21.50 2.62 -9.85
N ALA A 63 -22.22 2.59 -8.73
CA ALA A 63 -21.97 1.65 -7.63
C ALA A 63 -21.94 0.16 -8.05
N ASN A 64 -22.61 -0.18 -9.17
CA ASN A 64 -22.75 -1.55 -9.66
C ASN A 64 -21.76 -1.94 -10.77
N VAL A 65 -20.98 -0.99 -11.31
CA VAL A 65 -19.99 -1.31 -12.37
C VAL A 65 -18.65 -1.58 -11.72
N PRO A 66 -18.12 -2.80 -11.82
CA PRO A 66 -16.86 -3.13 -11.18
C PRO A 66 -15.72 -2.49 -11.99
N ILE A 67 -15.08 -1.45 -11.46
CA ILE A 67 -13.98 -0.74 -12.13
C ILE A 67 -12.65 -1.40 -11.74
N ALA A 68 -11.79 -1.66 -12.72
CA ALA A 68 -10.44 -2.18 -12.49
C ALA A 68 -9.51 -1.08 -11.97
N ASP A 69 -8.68 -1.41 -10.98
CA ASP A 69 -7.61 -0.53 -10.52
C ASP A 69 -6.42 -0.55 -11.47
N VAL A 70 -5.59 0.49 -11.41
CA VAL A 70 -4.43 0.67 -12.29
C VAL A 70 -3.18 0.94 -11.47
N ILE A 71 -2.11 0.20 -11.77
CA ILE A 71 -0.75 0.45 -11.27
C ILE A 71 0.00 1.27 -12.32
N CYS A 72 0.49 2.44 -11.93
CA CYS A 72 1.32 3.27 -12.78
C CYS A 72 2.81 2.98 -12.51
N LEU A 73 3.55 2.63 -13.56
CA LEU A 73 4.99 2.45 -13.53
C LEU A 73 5.64 3.61 -14.29
N LEU A 74 6.41 4.42 -13.58
CA LEU A 74 7.07 5.61 -14.12
C LEU A 74 8.38 5.88 -13.38
N GLU A 75 9.26 6.64 -14.02
CA GLU A 75 10.51 7.14 -13.45
C GLU A 75 10.48 8.66 -13.42
N HIS A 76 11.10 9.28 -12.41
CA HIS A 76 11.16 10.74 -12.29
C HIS A 76 12.51 11.29 -12.70
N THR A 77 12.51 12.52 -13.24
CA THR A 77 13.73 13.32 -13.29
C THR A 77 14.31 13.51 -11.87
N PRO A 78 15.64 13.58 -11.68
CA PRO A 78 16.25 13.74 -10.36
C PRO A 78 15.61 14.89 -9.57
N THR A 79 15.04 14.57 -8.41
CA THR A 79 14.27 15.52 -7.60
C THR A 79 14.26 15.10 -6.14
N TYR A 80 14.16 16.08 -5.24
CA TYR A 80 13.92 15.84 -3.83
C TYR A 80 12.42 15.98 -3.53
N THR A 81 11.88 15.10 -2.69
CA THR A 81 10.48 15.18 -2.24
C THR A 81 10.43 15.26 -0.73
N ALA A 82 9.49 16.04 -0.20
CA ALA A 82 9.26 16.17 1.22
C ALA A 82 7.78 15.96 1.51
N GLY A 83 7.45 14.81 2.11
CA GLY A 83 6.09 14.52 2.57
C GLY A 83 5.78 15.27 3.86
N ARG A 84 4.52 15.68 4.03
CA ARG A 84 4.03 16.20 5.30
C ARG A 84 4.02 15.07 6.34
N ARG A 85 4.73 15.26 7.45
CA ARG A 85 4.67 14.34 8.61
C ARG A 85 3.57 14.82 9.54
N MET A 86 2.64 13.93 9.93
CA MET A 86 1.65 14.28 10.95
C MET A 86 2.36 14.46 12.30
N ARG A 87 2.01 15.52 13.02
CA ARG A 87 2.45 15.84 14.38
C ARG A 87 1.22 15.90 15.27
#